data_AF-A0A076FKG2-F1
#
_entry.id   AF-A0A076FKG2-F1
#
_cell.length_a   1.000
_cell.length_b   1.000
_cell.length_c   1.000
_cell.angle_alpha   90.00
_cell.angle_beta   90.00
_cell.angle_gamma   90.00
#
_symmetry.space_group_name_H-M   'P 1'
#
loop_
_entity.id
_entity.type
_entity.pdbx_description
1 polymer ?
#
loop_
_entity_poly.entity_id
_entity_poly.type
_entity_poly.pdbx_seq_one_letter_code
_entity_poly.pdbx_strand_id
1 'polypeptide(L)' 'TCVQNGVNKVSAGISRYITEKNRHNTPNRLELRKFCPYCYKHTIHVEIKK' A
#
# COMPACT_ATOMS: atom_id res chain seq x y z
N THR A 1 -1.54 3.95 3.93
CA THR A 1 -0.10 4.28 3.86
C THR A 1 0.56 3.96 5.20
N CYS A 2 1.76 3.38 5.19
CA CYS A 2 2.58 3.27 6.40
C CYS A 2 3.01 4.69 6.80
N VAL A 3 2.19 5.36 7.60
CA VAL A 3 2.53 6.67 8.15
C VAL A 3 3.71 6.46 9.09
N GLN A 4 4.90 6.87 8.67
CA GLN A 4 6.08 6.92 9.53
C GLN A 4 5.92 8.09 10.51
N ASN A 5 5.05 7.92 11.51
CA ASN A 5 4.98 8.83 12.67
C ASN A 5 5.87 8.28 13.79
N GLY A 6 7.16 8.08 13.51
CA GLY A 6 8.06 7.52 14.50
C GLY A 6 9.49 7.48 14.02
N VAL A 7 10.30 8.32 14.66
CA VAL A 7 11.76 8.29 14.67
C VAL A 7 12.21 6.90 15.13
N ASN A 8 12.33 5.91 14.24
CA ASN A 8 13.13 4.71 14.45
C ASN A 8 13.28 3.95 13.12
N LYS A 9 14.52 3.98 12.61
CA LYS A 9 14.96 3.44 11.33
C LYS A 9 14.95 1.91 11.37
N VAL A 10 13.98 1.28 10.71
CA VAL A 10 14.14 -0.07 10.15
C VAL A 10 13.50 -0.07 8.77
N SER A 11 14.33 -0.27 7.74
CA SER A 11 14.05 -0.40 6.28
C SER A 11 13.54 0.84 5.52
N ALA A 12 14.39 1.38 4.65
CA ALA A 12 14.18 2.61 3.87
C ALA A 12 13.27 2.43 2.63
N GLY A 13 12.22 1.62 2.71
CA GLY A 13 11.38 1.26 1.55
C GLY A 13 9.89 1.51 1.75
N ILE A 14 9.16 1.74 0.64
CA ILE A 14 7.70 1.77 0.59
C ILE A 14 7.22 0.45 0.03
N SER A 15 6.34 -0.26 0.75
CA SER A 15 5.76 -1.51 0.26
C SER A 15 4.80 -1.19 -0.90
N ARG A 16 5.11 -1.73 -2.09
CA ARG A 16 4.31 -1.55 -3.30
C ARG A 16 3.98 -2.92 -3.89
N TYR A 17 2.70 -3.07 -4.25
CA TYR A 17 2.16 -4.26 -4.90
C TYR A 17 1.71 -3.89 -6.31
N ILE A 18 1.91 -4.82 -7.25
CA ILE A 18 1.39 -4.72 -8.61
C ILE A 18 0.15 -5.60 -8.67
N THR A 19 -0.97 -5.01 -9.08
CA THR A 19 -2.24 -5.70 -9.25
C THR A 19 -2.93 -5.16 -10.49
N GLU A 20 -3.63 -6.03 -11.20
CA GLU A 20 -4.49 -5.65 -12.30
C GLU A 20 -5.87 -5.27 -11.78
N LYS A 21 -6.50 -4.26 -12.38
CA LYS A 21 -7.89 -3.91 -12.12
C LYS A 21 -8.63 -3.67 -13.43
N ASN A 22 -9.88 -4.11 -13.48
CA ASN A 22 -10.77 -3.76 -14.58
C ASN A 22 -11.42 -2.40 -14.30
N ARG A 23 -11.04 -1.38 -15.07
CA ARG A 23 -11.56 -0.01 -14.93
C ARG A 23 -13.04 0.12 -15.28
N HIS A 24 -13.58 -0.76 -16.11
CA HIS A 24 -15.00 -0.75 -16.48
C HIS A 24 -15.88 -1.15 -15.30
N ASN A 25 -15.54 -2.26 -14.64
CA ASN A 25 -16.31 -2.79 -13.52
C ASN A 25 -15.99 -2.06 -12.19
N THR A 26 -14.75 -1.57 -12.03
CA THR A 26 -14.29 -0.88 -10.82
C THR A 26 -13.66 0.46 -11.16
N PRO A 27 -14.48 1.52 -11.33
CA PRO A 27 -13.98 2.85 -11.67
C PRO A 27 -13.26 3.53 -10.49
N ASN A 28 -13.65 3.18 -9.25
CA ASN A 28 -13.08 3.75 -8.04
C ASN A 28 -11.62 3.33 -7.80
N ARG A 29 -10.92 4.07 -6.93
CA ARG A 29 -9.56 3.71 -6.52
C ARG A 29 -9.60 2.42 -5.71
N LEU A 30 -8.68 1.51 -6.00
CA LEU A 30 -8.60 0.25 -5.29
C LEU A 30 -7.91 0.44 -3.94
N GLU A 31 -8.57 0.03 -2.86
CA GLU A 31 -8.03 0.01 -1.50
C GLU A 31 -8.00 -1.43 -0.98
N LEU A 32 -6.81 -1.98 -0.76
CA LEU A 32 -6.65 -3.37 -0.32
C LEU A 32 -5.85 -3.44 0.98
N ARG A 33 -6.31 -4.28 1.91
CA ARG A 33 -5.53 -4.66 3.09
C ARG A 33 -4.47 -5.68 2.69
N LYS A 34 -3.22 -5.24 2.55
CA LYS A 34 -2.06 -6.09 2.25
C LYS A 34 -1.06 -6.03 3.39
N PHE A 35 -0.30 -7.10 3.55
CA PHE A 35 0.79 -7.15 4.51
C PHE A 35 1.85 -6.10 4.15
N CYS A 36 2.42 -5.40 5.11
CA CYS A 36 3.57 -4.54 4.89
C CYS A 36 4.80 -5.19 5.55
N PRO A 37 5.83 -5.59 4.78
CA PRO A 37 7.02 -6.23 5.33
C PRO A 37 7.81 -5.31 6.28
N TYR A 38 7.69 -3.99 6.10
CA TYR A 38 8.41 -3.01 6.92
C TYR A 38 7.70 -2.71 8.24
N CYS A 39 6.37 -2.86 8.28
CA CYS A 39 5.58 -2.62 9.49
C CYS A 39 5.16 -3.92 10.19
N TYR A 40 5.47 -5.08 9.61
CA TYR A 40 5.05 -6.41 10.06
C TYR A 40 3.56 -6.51 10.41
N LYS A 41 2.72 -5.74 9.69
CA LYS A 41 1.26 -5.69 9.90
C LYS A 41 0.52 -5.46 8.60
N HIS A 42 -0.74 -5.86 8.55
CA HIS A 42 -1.61 -5.57 7.41
C HIS A 42 -2.03 -4.10 7.43
N THR A 43 -1.74 -3.38 6.35
CA THR A 43 -2.08 -1.97 6.18
C THR A 43 -2.89 -1.78 4.91
N ILE A 44 -3.63 -0.68 4.84
CA ILE A 44 -4.38 -0.30 3.65
C ILE A 44 -3.40 0.28 2.62
N HIS A 45 -3.32 -0.41 1.49
CA HIS A 45 -2.59 0.00 0.29
C HIS A 45 -3.60 0.55 -0.71
N VAL A 46 -3.31 1.76 -1.19
CA VAL A 46 -4.16 2.50 -2.12
C VAL A 46 -3.49 2.48 -3.49
N GLU A 47 -4.29 2.37 -4.54
CA GLU A 47 -3.83 2.51 -5.91
C GLU A 47 -3.13 3.86 -6.15
N ILE A 48 -1.90 3.78 -6.66
CA ILE A 48 -1.11 4.95 -7.04
C ILE A 48 -1.39 5.22 -8.52
N LYS A 49 -1.79 6.46 -8.83
CA LYS A 49 -1.89 6.91 -10.23
C LYS A 49 -0.46 6.96 -10.82
N LYS A 50 -0.27 6.34 -11.98
CA LYS A 50 0.93 6.56 -12.79
C LYS A 50 0.89 7.94 -13.42
#